data_AF-A0A2E8DA81-F1
#
_entry.id   AF-A0A2E8DA81-F1
#
_cell.length_a   1.000
_cell.length_b   1.000
_cell.length_c   1.000
_cell.angle_alpha   90.00
_cell.angle_beta   90.00
_cell.angle_gamma   90.00
#
_symmetry.space_group_name_H-M   'P 1'
#
loop_
_entity.id
_entity.type
_entity.pdbx_description
1 polymer ?
#
loop_
_entity_poly.entity_id
_entity_poly.type
_entity_poly.pdbx_seq_one_letter_code
_entity_poly.pdbx_strand_id
1 'polypeptide(L)' 'MQTQITATVVDGVIKPDQPLSLPNNTRVQVTVEPTEDWRVKMREGLEGMRRLIEEQPMRSGGLRYTRDELHERS' A
#
# COMPACT_ATOMS: atom_id res chain seq x y z
N MET A 1 25.22 24.77 0.19
CA MET A 1 24.59 23.85 1.16
C MET A 1 23.65 22.97 0.37
N GLN A 2 23.86 21.65 0.39
CA GLN A 2 22.96 20.72 -0.27
C GLN A 2 21.74 20.54 0.62
N THR A 3 20.61 21.10 0.21
CA THR A 3 19.37 21.20 1.00
C THR A 3 18.44 20.00 0.84
N GLN A 4 18.75 19.08 -0.08
CA GLN A 4 17.89 17.95 -0.40
C GLN A 4 18.73 16.69 -0.58
N ILE A 5 18.33 15.63 0.12
CA ILE A 5 18.97 14.32 0.14
C ILE A 5 17.92 13.33 -0.32
N THR A 6 18.24 12.55 -1.34
CA THR A 6 17.44 11.40 -1.77
C THR A 6 17.90 10.16 -1.02
N ALA A 7 16.92 9.37 -0.60
CA ALA A 7 17.15 8.15 0.17
C ALA A 7 16.02 7.17 -0.09
N THR A 8 16.35 5.89 -0.04
CA THR A 8 15.39 4.79 -0.19
C THR A 8 15.16 4.10 1.15
N VAL A 9 13.91 3.80 1.48
CA VAL A 9 13.58 2.97 2.65
C VAL A 9 13.79 1.50 2.27
N VAL A 10 14.76 0.85 2.92
CA VAL A 10 15.06 -0.58 2.75
C VAL A 10 15.01 -1.23 4.12
N ASP A 11 14.13 -2.22 4.29
CA ASP A 11 13.92 -2.93 5.56
C ASP A 11 13.60 -1.99 6.74
N GLY A 12 12.83 -0.92 6.49
CA GLY A 12 12.45 0.06 7.50
C GLY A 12 13.56 1.07 7.85
N VAL A 13 14.71 1.00 7.19
CA VAL A 13 15.84 1.93 7.39
C VAL A 13 15.94 2.88 6.20
N ILE A 14 16.02 4.19 6.47
CA ILE A 14 16.29 5.22 5.45
C ILE A 14 17.76 5.11 5.05
N LYS A 15 18.03 4.68 3.81
CA LYS A 15 19.37 4.59 3.24
C LYS A 15 19.58 5.74 2.25
N PRO A 16 20.49 6.69 2.53
CA PRO A 16 20.84 7.74 1.59
C PRO A 16 21.43 7.14 0.31
N ASP A 17 21.07 7.69 -0.84
CA ASP A 17 21.61 7.23 -2.12
C ASP A 17 23.08 7.67 -2.30
N GLN A 18 23.53 8.64 -1.51
CA GLN A 18 24.91 9.15 -1.47
C GLN A 18 25.41 9.30 -0.02
N PRO A 19 26.72 9.16 0.23
CA PRO A 19 27.30 9.40 1.55
C PRO A 19 26.96 10.79 2.09
N LEU A 20 26.42 10.83 3.31
CA LEU A 20 26.08 12.08 3.98
C LEU A 20 27.29 12.63 4.74
N SER A 21 27.83 13.75 4.25
CA SER A 21 28.85 14.51 4.98
C SER A 21 28.18 15.54 5.90
N LEU A 22 27.38 15.05 6.85
CA LEU A 22 26.72 15.86 7.88
C LEU A 22 27.46 15.70 9.22
N PRO A 23 27.70 16.79 9.96
CA PRO A 23 28.30 16.70 11.29
C PRO A 23 27.39 15.96 12.26
N ASN A 24 27.98 15.36 13.30
CA ASN A 24 27.24 14.71 14.37
C ASN A 24 26.24 15.69 15.02
N ASN A 25 25.08 15.17 15.44
CA ASN A 25 23.96 15.94 16.01
C ASN A 25 23.28 16.92 15.05
N THR A 26 23.29 16.64 13.75
CA THR A 26 22.51 17.41 12.78
C THR A 26 21.03 17.02 12.83
N ARG A 27 20.14 17.97 13.08
CA ARG A 27 18.69 17.78 12.96
C ARG A 27 18.30 17.78 11.48
N VAL A 28 17.52 16.79 11.06
CA VAL A 28 17.00 16.68 9.69
C VAL A 28 15.47 16.64 9.69
N GLN A 29 14.87 17.17 8.63
CA GLN A 29 13.44 17.07 8.35
C GLN A 29 13.25 16.08 7.20
N VAL A 30 12.40 15.07 7.39
CA VAL A 30 12.17 14.02 6.40
C VAL A 30 10.78 14.20 5.81
N THR A 31 10.73 14.26 4.47
CA THR A 31 9.49 14.17 3.70
C THR A 31 9.45 12.81 3.04
N VAL A 32 8.38 12.05 3.27
CA VAL A 32 8.20 10.71 2.68
C VAL A 32 7.24 10.85 1.50
N GLU A 33 7.76 10.63 0.29
CA GLU A 33 6.96 10.55 -0.92
C GLU A 33 6.81 9.09 -1.33
N PRO A 34 5.58 8.60 -1.54
CA PRO A 34 5.37 7.20 -1.83
C PRO A 34 5.67 6.95 -3.32
N THR A 35 6.52 5.96 -3.62
CA THR A 35 7.04 5.68 -4.97
C THR A 35 5.95 5.25 -5.95
N GLU A 36 6.03 5.63 -7.23
CA GLU A 36 4.99 5.32 -8.22
C GLU A 36 4.60 3.82 -8.29
N ASP A 37 5.56 2.94 -7.98
CA ASP A 37 5.39 1.49 -7.86
C ASP A 37 4.21 1.05 -6.96
N TRP A 38 3.91 1.75 -5.86
CA TRP A 38 2.80 1.31 -5.00
C TRP A 38 1.44 1.51 -5.69
N ARG A 39 1.30 2.59 -6.48
CA ARG A 39 0.05 2.88 -7.21
C ARG A 39 -0.15 1.89 -8.33
N VAL A 40 0.94 1.52 -9.01
CA VAL A 40 0.93 0.52 -10.09
C VAL A 40 0.55 -0.85 -9.50
N LYS A 41 1.24 -1.31 -8.46
CA LYS A 41 0.95 -2.59 -7.78
C LYS A 41 -0.48 -2.66 -7.23
N MET A 42 -0.98 -1.56 -6.65
CA MET A 42 -2.37 -1.48 -6.19
C MET A 42 -3.36 -1.61 -7.35
N ARG A 43 -3.12 -0.92 -8.46
CA ARG A 43 -3.98 -0.99 -9.65
C ARG A 43 -3.99 -2.39 -10.25
N GLU A 44 -2.82 -2.98 -10.44
CA GLU A 44 -2.67 -4.35 -10.95
C GLU A 44 -3.36 -5.37 -10.03
N GLY A 45 -3.22 -5.22 -8.71
CA GLY A 45 -3.91 -6.06 -7.73
C GLY A 45 -5.43 -5.95 -7.81
N LEU A 46 -5.97 -4.74 -7.97
CA LEU A 46 -7.41 -4.51 -8.12
C LEU A 46 -7.95 -5.06 -9.45
N GLU A 47 -7.21 -4.88 -10.54
CA GLU A 47 -7.58 -5.46 -11.84
C GLU A 47 -7.55 -6.99 -11.82
N GLY A 48 -6.55 -7.59 -11.18
CA GLY A 48 -6.46 -9.03 -10.98
C GLY A 48 -7.65 -9.57 -10.17
N MET A 49 -8.01 -8.88 -9.08
CA MET A 49 -9.19 -9.24 -8.28
C MET A 49 -10.49 -9.15 -9.11
N ARG A 50 -10.63 -8.11 -9.95
CA ARG A 50 -11.80 -7.97 -10.82
C ARG A 50 -11.90 -9.09 -11.84
N ARG A 51 -10.78 -9.48 -12.47
CA ARG A 51 -10.74 -10.63 -13.39
C ARG A 51 -11.14 -11.92 -12.70
N LEU A 52 -10.64 -12.17 -11.48
CA LEU A 52 -11.02 -13.36 -10.70
C LEU A 52 -12.53 -13.42 -10.42
N ILE A 53 -13.17 -12.30 -10.16
CA ILE A 53 -14.63 -12.22 -9.96
C ILE A 53 -15.39 -12.53 -11.26
N GLU A 54 -14.87 -12.07 -12.40
CA GLU A 54 -15.46 -12.30 -13.72
C GLU A 54 -15.27 -13.76 -14.20
N GLU A 55 -14.08 -14.33 -13.98
CA GLU A 55 -13.72 -15.71 -14.36
C GLU A 55 -14.34 -16.76 -13.44
N GLN A 56 -14.43 -16.47 -12.15
CA GLN A 56 -15.03 -17.33 -11.14
C GLN A 56 -16.07 -16.53 -10.35
N PRO A 57 -17.26 -16.31 -10.93
CA PRO A 57 -18.34 -15.67 -10.20
C PRO A 57 -18.59 -16.51 -8.94
N MET A 58 -18.46 -15.87 -7.77
CA MET A 58 -18.70 -16.51 -6.48
C MET A 58 -20.13 -17.03 -6.45
N ARG A 59 -20.31 -18.30 -6.81
CA ARG A 59 -21.55 -19.03 -6.61
C ARG A 59 -21.55 -19.43 -5.14
N SER A 60 -21.84 -18.47 -4.28
CA SER A 60 -21.82 -18.67 -2.84
C SER A 60 -22.72 -19.82 -2.40
N GLY A 61 -23.67 -20.26 -3.24
CA GLY A 61 -24.58 -21.39 -2.99
C GLY A 61 -25.49 -21.20 -1.77
N GLY A 62 -25.25 -20.14 -0.99
CA GLY A 62 -25.98 -19.76 0.18
C GLY A 62 -27.32 -19.17 -0.19
N LEU A 63 -28.31 -19.52 0.61
CA LEU A 63 -29.59 -18.84 0.62
C LEU A 63 -29.35 -17.34 0.77
N ARG A 64 -29.87 -16.56 -0.18
CA ARG A 64 -29.90 -15.10 -0.06
C ARG A 64 -30.93 -14.76 1.00
N TYR A 65 -30.48 -14.47 2.20
CA TYR A 65 -31.33 -13.92 3.23
C TYR A 65 -31.55 -12.43 2.95
N THR A 66 -32.80 -12.02 2.99
CA THR A 66 -33.21 -10.63 3.16
C THR A 66 -32.72 -10.12 4.52
N ARG A 67 -32.66 -8.80 4.68
CA ARG A 67 -32.21 -8.16 5.93
C ARG A 67 -33.02 -8.65 7.13
N ASP A 68 -34.32 -8.86 6.94
CA ASP A 68 -35.24 -9.27 8.01
C ASP A 68 -35.02 -10.75 8.38
N GLU A 69 -34.83 -11.64 7.39
CA GLU A 69 -34.48 -13.06 7.63
C GLU A 69 -33.13 -13.25 8.33
N LEU A 70 -32.22 -12.28 8.23
CA LEU A 70 -30.94 -12.30 8.91
C LEU A 70 -31.06 -11.90 10.39
N HIS A 71 -32.02 -11.04 10.72
CA HIS A 71 -32.33 -10.60 12.08
C HIS A 71 -33.07 -11.67 12.90
N GLU A 72 -33.88 -12.52 12.26
CA GLU A 72 -34.63 -13.59 12.95
C GLU A 72 -33.76 -14.79 13.37
N ARG A 73 -32.49 -14.83 12.93
CA ARG A 73 -31.55 -15.94 13.18
C ARG A 73 -30.52 -15.67 14.27
N SER A 74 -30.55 -14.50 14.90
CA SER A 74 -29.70 -14.10 16.04
C SER A 74 -30.45 -14.18 17.35
#